data_AF-A0A5F4W338-F1
#
_entry.id   AF-A0A5F4W338-F1
#
_cell.length_a   1.000
_cell.length_b   1.000
_cell.length_c   1.000
_cell.angle_alpha   90.00
_cell.angle_beta   90.00
_cell.angle_gamma   90.00
#
_symmetry.space_group_name_H-M   'P 1'
#
loop_
_entity.id
_entity.type
_entity.pdbx_description
1 polymer ?
#
loop_
_entity_poly.entity_id
_entity_poly.type
_entity_poly.pdbx_seq_one_letter_code
_entity_poly.pdbx_strand_id
1 'polypeptide(L)'
;VVSSVAVSDDVIKVFNHMKVPKSSMPEEVKKHKRKVVLFCLSEVEKNTILEEGKKILATFVKMLPDKDRHYILYDTTYETKESRKDLVFIFWAPESVPLKRKMIYASSKDAVKKKLTGIKHELQAKFCEEVKNHCTLAEKLGSSAIITLEGKPL
;
A
#
# COMPACT_ATOMS: atom_id res chain seq x y z
N VAL A 1 26.86 3.97 -10.81
CA VAL A 1 26.18 5.20 -10.33
C VAL A 1 24.79 4.84 -9.87
N VAL A 2 24.53 4.92 -8.56
CA VAL A 2 23.19 4.65 -8.01
C VAL A 2 22.27 5.78 -8.44
N SER A 3 21.38 5.49 -9.38
CA SER A 3 20.34 6.43 -9.81
C SER A 3 19.52 6.81 -8.58
N SER A 4 19.76 8.02 -8.07
CA SER A 4 18.97 8.63 -7.00
C SER A 4 17.54 8.78 -7.50
N VAL A 5 16.69 7.83 -7.15
CA VAL A 5 15.27 7.92 -7.45
C VAL A 5 14.69 8.99 -6.54
N ALA A 6 14.32 10.11 -7.14
CA ALA A 6 13.66 11.20 -6.44
C ALA A 6 12.25 10.75 -6.06
N VAL A 7 12.05 10.41 -4.79
CA VAL A 7 10.71 10.25 -4.23
C VAL A 7 10.12 11.64 -4.07
N SER A 8 9.01 11.92 -4.73
CA SER A 8 8.36 13.22 -4.64
C SER A 8 7.85 13.50 -3.23
N ASP A 9 7.99 14.76 -2.82
CA ASP A 9 7.53 15.23 -1.52
C ASP A 9 6.03 14.96 -1.28
N ASP A 10 5.21 14.93 -2.33
CA ASP A 10 3.80 14.55 -2.23
C ASP A 10 3.59 13.14 -1.67
N VAL A 11 4.39 12.16 -2.09
CA VAL A 11 4.30 10.79 -1.58
C VAL A 11 4.67 10.75 -0.10
N ILE A 12 5.69 11.51 0.31
CA ILE A 12 6.11 11.62 1.70
C ILE A 12 5.03 12.30 2.56
N LYS A 13 4.43 13.39 2.05
CA LYS A 13 3.31 14.08 2.70
C LYS A 13 2.12 13.16 2.88
N VAL A 14 1.73 12.43 1.83
CA VAL A 14 0.62 11.47 1.88
C VAL A 14 0.92 10.35 2.88
N PHE A 15 2.12 9.80 2.87
CA PHE A 15 2.55 8.76 3.82
C PHE A 15 2.50 9.24 5.27
N ASN A 16 3.03 10.43 5.55
CA ASN A 16 2.97 11.02 6.88
C ASN A 16 1.52 11.24 7.33
N HIS A 17 0.66 11.71 6.43
CA HIS A 17 -0.76 11.89 6.70
C HIS A 17 -1.49 10.56 6.99
N MET A 18 -1.10 9.48 6.32
CA MET A 18 -1.64 8.14 6.59
C MET A 18 -1.19 7.60 7.97
N LYS A 19 0.04 7.90 8.41
CA LYS A 19 0.55 7.49 9.72
C LYS A 19 -0.20 8.12 10.89
N VAL A 20 -0.76 9.32 10.73
CA VAL A 20 -1.49 10.01 11.81
C VAL A 20 -2.72 9.20 12.21
N PRO A 21 -2.88 8.78 13.48
CA PRO A 21 -4.05 8.04 13.94
C PRO A 21 -5.34 8.83 13.68
N LYS A 22 -6.43 8.14 13.30
CA LYS A 22 -7.73 8.80 13.08
C LYS A 22 -8.26 9.54 14.31
N SER A 23 -7.92 9.06 15.50
CA SER A 23 -8.28 9.70 16.78
C SER A 23 -7.67 11.09 16.92
N SER A 24 -6.52 11.35 16.29
CA SER A 24 -5.79 12.62 16.35
C SER A 24 -6.24 13.63 15.30
N MET A 25 -7.27 13.33 14.50
CA MET A 25 -7.72 14.18 13.38
C MET A 25 -9.11 14.80 13.65
N PRO A 26 -9.41 15.98 13.09
CA PRO A 26 -10.76 16.56 13.12
C PRO A 26 -11.79 15.65 12.44
N GLU A 27 -13.03 15.66 12.91
CA GLU A 27 -14.16 14.84 12.39
C GLU A 27 -14.32 14.91 10.86
N GLU A 28 -14.20 16.11 10.28
CA GLU A 28 -14.28 16.33 8.83
C GLU A 28 -13.19 15.60 8.04
N VAL A 29 -11.98 15.50 8.61
CA VAL A 29 -10.84 14.86 7.95
C VAL A 29 -10.83 13.35 8.21
N LYS A 30 -11.41 12.87 9.32
CA LYS A 30 -11.55 11.44 9.61
C LYS A 30 -12.30 10.72 8.49
N LYS A 31 -13.37 11.34 7.96
CA LYS A 31 -14.20 10.78 6.88
C LYS A 31 -13.43 10.68 5.55
N HIS A 32 -12.48 11.58 5.33
CA HIS A 32 -11.64 11.67 4.14
C HIS A 32 -10.25 11.06 4.36
N LYS A 33 -10.08 10.24 5.41
CA LYS A 33 -8.79 9.61 5.64
C LYS A 33 -8.54 8.55 4.57
N ARG A 34 -7.47 8.78 3.83
CA ARG A 34 -6.96 7.89 2.77
C ARG A 34 -6.58 6.54 3.37
N LYS A 35 -7.08 5.46 2.77
CA LYS A 35 -6.80 4.10 3.22
C LYS A 35 -5.85 3.37 2.29
N VAL A 36 -5.94 3.65 0.98
CA VAL A 36 -5.02 3.12 -0.03
C VAL A 36 -4.46 4.28 -0.84
N VAL A 37 -3.15 4.25 -1.10
CA VAL A 37 -2.46 5.20 -1.99
C VAL A 37 -1.58 4.41 -2.93
N LEU A 38 -1.76 4.62 -4.24
CA LEU A 38 -0.91 4.07 -5.29
C LEU A 38 0.04 5.15 -5.80
N PHE A 39 1.28 4.80 -6.09
CA PHE A 39 2.27 5.70 -6.66
C PHE A 39 3.18 4.96 -7.66
N CYS A 40 3.53 5.66 -8.74
CA CYS A 40 4.36 5.19 -9.84
C CYS A 40 5.68 5.98 -9.86
N LEU A 41 6.75 5.35 -10.34
CA LEU A 41 8.07 5.98 -10.50
C LEU A 41 8.21 6.82 -11.78
N SER A 42 7.44 6.53 -12.84
CA SER A 42 7.64 7.22 -14.13
C SER A 42 7.03 8.61 -14.16
N GLU A 43 5.93 8.82 -13.44
CA GLU A 43 5.23 10.09 -13.26
C GLU A 43 4.44 10.01 -11.94
N VAL A 44 4.57 11.05 -11.10
CA VAL A 44 3.77 11.26 -9.87
C VAL A 44 2.28 11.45 -10.19
N GLU A 45 1.93 11.50 -11.47
CA GLU A 45 0.65 11.96 -11.99
C GLU A 45 -0.52 10.98 -11.78
N LYS A 46 -0.27 9.80 -11.21
CA LYS A 46 -1.32 8.82 -10.85
C LYS A 46 -1.27 8.42 -9.40
N ASN A 47 -1.27 9.42 -8.51
CA ASN A 47 -1.61 9.23 -7.11
C ASN A 47 -3.11 8.97 -6.98
N THR A 48 -3.53 7.76 -7.35
CA THR A 48 -4.91 7.33 -7.17
C THR A 48 -5.12 7.06 -5.69
N ILE A 49 -5.88 7.93 -5.06
CA ILE A 49 -6.21 7.89 -3.63
C ILE A 49 -7.57 7.23 -3.48
N LEU A 50 -7.65 6.21 -2.63
CA LEU A 50 -8.92 5.57 -2.28
C LEU A 50 -9.31 5.93 -0.85
N GLU A 51 -10.50 6.54 -0.73
CA GLU A 51 -11.11 6.93 0.54
C GLU A 51 -11.96 5.80 1.14
N GLU A 52 -12.21 5.89 2.44
CA GLU A 52 -12.79 4.82 3.23
C GLU A 52 -14.22 4.43 2.77
N GLY A 53 -14.40 3.14 2.46
CA GLY A 53 -15.69 2.54 2.14
C GLY A 53 -15.66 1.01 2.21
N LYS A 54 -16.84 0.36 2.27
CA LYS A 54 -17.02 -1.10 2.45
C LYS A 54 -16.32 -1.99 1.39
N LYS A 55 -15.83 -1.42 0.29
CA LYS A 55 -15.23 -2.16 -0.85
C LYS A 55 -13.86 -1.62 -1.28
N ILE A 56 -13.08 -1.05 -0.36
CA ILE A 56 -11.76 -0.48 -0.66
C ILE A 56 -10.85 -1.46 -1.43
N LEU A 57 -10.71 -2.70 -0.93
CA LEU A 57 -9.85 -3.73 -1.54
C LEU A 57 -10.33 -4.13 -2.94
N ALA A 58 -11.63 -4.32 -3.12
CA ALA A 58 -12.19 -4.71 -4.42
C ALA A 58 -12.05 -3.60 -5.47
N THR A 59 -12.23 -2.34 -5.09
CA THR A 59 -12.03 -1.19 -5.98
C THR A 59 -10.55 -0.97 -6.29
N PHE A 60 -9.70 -1.09 -5.27
CA PHE A 60 -8.25 -1.01 -5.38
C PHE A 60 -7.71 -2.04 -6.38
N VAL A 61 -8.11 -3.30 -6.27
CA VAL A 61 -7.69 -4.39 -7.16
C VAL A 61 -8.06 -4.11 -8.62
N LYS A 62 -9.20 -3.45 -8.88
CA LYS A 62 -9.63 -3.06 -10.24
C LYS A 62 -8.83 -1.88 -10.81
N MET A 63 -8.19 -1.09 -9.95
CA MET A 63 -7.34 0.03 -10.36
C MET A 63 -5.88 -0.38 -10.57
N LEU A 64 -5.50 -1.60 -10.22
CA LEU A 64 -4.17 -2.13 -10.48
C LEU A 64 -3.99 -2.38 -11.97
N PRO A 65 -3.01 -1.73 -12.63
CA PRO A 65 -2.76 -1.96 -14.04
C PRO A 65 -1.92 -3.22 -14.25
N ASP A 66 -2.27 -4.02 -15.26
CA ASP A 66 -1.53 -5.23 -15.65
C ASP A 66 -0.19 -4.93 -16.36
N LYS A 67 -0.10 -3.75 -16.99
CA LYS A 67 1.05 -3.36 -17.82
C LYS A 67 2.10 -2.54 -17.08
N ASP A 68 1.85 -2.22 -15.82
CA ASP A 68 2.71 -1.34 -15.04
C ASP A 68 2.89 -1.74 -13.59
N ARG A 69 3.96 -1.21 -12.99
CA ARG A 69 4.27 -1.44 -11.57
C ARG A 69 3.87 -0.26 -10.75
N HIS A 70 3.38 -0.56 -9.56
CA HIS A 70 2.96 0.45 -8.61
C HIS A 70 3.47 0.09 -7.23
N TYR A 71 3.90 1.10 -6.49
CA TYR A 71 4.01 0.98 -5.07
C TYR A 71 2.70 1.39 -4.45
N ILE A 72 2.26 0.65 -3.45
CA ILE A 72 0.99 0.88 -2.81
C ILE A 72 1.23 0.93 -1.32
N LEU A 73 0.67 1.95 -0.68
CA LEU A 73 0.56 2.04 0.76
C LEU A 73 -0.87 1.72 1.14
N TYR A 74 -1.03 0.69 1.95
CA TYR A 74 -2.32 0.25 2.44
C TYR A 74 -2.37 0.35 3.96
N ASP A 75 -3.28 1.19 4.45
CA ASP A 75 -3.57 1.39 5.86
C ASP A 75 -4.60 0.34 6.31
N THR A 76 -4.10 -0.85 6.69
CA THR A 76 -4.94 -1.98 7.05
C THR A 76 -5.22 -2.01 8.54
N THR A 77 -6.45 -2.35 8.89
CA THR A 77 -6.86 -2.64 10.26
C THR A 77 -7.04 -4.14 10.41
N TYR A 78 -6.40 -4.75 11.38
CA TYR A 78 -6.55 -6.18 11.65
C TYR A 78 -6.68 -6.44 13.15
N GLU A 79 -7.57 -7.35 13.52
CA GLU A 79 -7.69 -7.79 14.90
C GLU A 79 -6.91 -9.07 15.09
N THR A 80 -6.09 -9.07 16.12
CA THR A 80 -5.45 -10.27 16.64
C THR A 80 -6.04 -10.54 18.03
N LYS A 81 -5.20 -10.63 19.07
CA LYS A 81 -5.66 -10.51 20.48
C LYS A 81 -5.99 -9.08 20.87
N GLU A 82 -5.43 -8.12 20.13
CA GLU A 82 -5.70 -6.70 20.26
C GLU A 82 -5.99 -6.15 18.86
N SER A 83 -6.89 -5.17 18.76
CA SER A 83 -7.16 -4.46 17.51
C SER A 83 -5.94 -3.61 17.16
N ARG A 84 -5.27 -3.93 16.05
CA ARG A 84 -4.07 -3.22 15.59
C ARG A 84 -4.29 -2.60 14.22
N LYS A 85 -3.55 -1.53 13.99
CA LYS A 85 -3.58 -0.78 12.75
C LYS A 85 -2.16 -0.53 12.32
N ASP A 86 -1.81 -1.03 11.14
CA ASP A 86 -0.46 -0.92 10.62
C ASP A 86 -0.48 -0.58 9.13
N LEU A 87 0.53 0.19 8.72
CA LEU A 87 0.74 0.53 7.31
C LEU A 87 1.53 -0.58 6.64
N VAL A 88 1.01 -1.01 5.51
CA VAL A 88 1.55 -2.09 4.69
C VAL A 88 2.00 -1.53 3.37
N PHE A 89 3.25 -1.83 3.01
CA PHE A 89 3.79 -1.49 1.71
C PHE A 89 3.66 -2.67 0.77
N ILE A 90 2.85 -2.50 -0.27
CA ILE A 90 2.60 -3.51 -1.29
C ILE A 90 3.36 -3.11 -2.55
N PHE A 91 4.28 -3.96 -2.98
CA PHE A 91 4.95 -3.82 -4.27
C PHE A 91 4.20 -4.63 -5.33
N TRP A 92 3.44 -3.92 -6.16
CA TRP A 92 2.72 -4.49 -7.30
C TRP A 92 3.66 -4.64 -8.49
N ALA A 93 3.94 -5.89 -8.84
CA ALA A 93 4.92 -6.24 -9.85
C ALA A 93 4.41 -7.39 -10.75
N PRO A 94 3.46 -7.11 -11.66
CA PRO A 94 2.97 -8.12 -12.58
C PRO A 94 4.08 -8.64 -13.50
N GLU A 95 3.94 -9.88 -13.98
CA GLU A 95 4.94 -10.53 -14.82
C GLU A 95 5.02 -9.92 -16.22
N SER A 96 3.89 -9.42 -16.75
CA SER A 96 3.76 -8.78 -18.06
C SER A 96 4.50 -7.44 -18.20
N VAL A 97 5.11 -6.92 -17.13
CA VAL A 97 5.85 -5.65 -17.16
C VAL A 97 7.17 -5.82 -17.94
N PRO A 98 7.55 -4.87 -18.81
CA PRO A 98 8.84 -4.91 -19.50
C PRO A 98 10.05 -4.99 -18.54
N LEU A 99 11.05 -5.81 -18.88
CA LEU A 99 12.26 -6.02 -18.05
C LEU A 99 12.94 -4.72 -17.63
N LYS A 100 13.00 -3.72 -18.52
CA LYS A 100 13.56 -2.40 -18.24
C LYS A 100 12.86 -1.70 -17.06
N ARG A 101 11.52 -1.67 -17.05
CA ARG A 101 10.76 -1.16 -15.89
C ARG A 101 10.98 -2.06 -14.68
N LYS A 102 11.11 -3.38 -14.87
CA LYS A 102 11.36 -4.28 -13.73
C LYS A 102 12.64 -3.90 -12.97
N MET A 103 13.69 -3.63 -13.72
CA MET A 103 15.01 -3.27 -13.20
C MET A 103 15.00 -1.89 -12.53
N ILE A 104 14.34 -0.89 -13.13
CA ILE A 104 14.20 0.45 -12.55
C ILE A 104 13.48 0.36 -11.19
N TYR A 105 12.32 -0.29 -11.14
CA TYR A 105 11.57 -0.43 -9.89
C TYR A 105 12.35 -1.21 -8.82
N ALA A 106 12.99 -2.31 -9.19
CA ALA A 106 13.82 -3.08 -8.24
C ALA A 106 14.95 -2.23 -7.66
N SER A 107 15.66 -1.46 -8.50
CA SER A 107 16.73 -0.56 -8.06
C SER A 107 16.23 0.64 -7.24
N SER A 108 14.97 1.04 -7.44
CA SER A 108 14.35 2.19 -6.78
C SER A 108 13.68 1.84 -5.46
N LYS A 109 13.32 0.58 -5.26
CA LYS A 109 12.58 0.09 -4.09
C LYS A 109 13.26 0.49 -2.79
N ASP A 110 14.57 0.29 -2.69
CA ASP A 110 15.34 0.63 -1.49
C ASP A 110 15.36 2.14 -1.20
N ALA A 111 15.45 2.98 -2.23
CA ALA A 111 15.41 4.43 -2.07
C ALA A 111 14.02 4.90 -1.57
N VAL A 112 12.95 4.34 -2.15
CA VAL A 112 11.56 4.60 -1.73
C VAL A 112 11.34 4.16 -0.29
N LYS A 113 11.73 2.94 0.06
CA LYS A 113 11.63 2.41 1.43
C LYS A 113 12.39 3.27 2.44
N LYS A 114 13.60 3.73 2.10
CA LYS A 114 14.39 4.62 2.97
C LYS A 114 13.70 5.96 3.23
N LYS A 115 12.86 6.45 2.32
CA LYS A 115 12.07 7.68 2.52
C LYS A 115 10.78 7.43 3.32
N LEU A 116 10.17 6.27 3.13
CA LEU A 116 8.94 5.86 3.83
C LEU A 116 9.27 5.16 5.16
N THR A 117 9.88 5.90 6.10
CA THR A 117 10.35 5.34 7.37
C THR A 117 9.20 5.00 8.32
N GLY A 118 9.20 3.76 8.83
CA GLY A 118 8.21 3.26 9.79
C GLY A 118 7.11 2.35 9.21
N ILE A 119 7.26 1.90 7.96
CA ILE A 119 6.50 0.75 7.45
C ILE A 119 6.98 -0.50 8.18
N LYS A 120 6.05 -1.21 8.84
CA LYS A 120 6.37 -2.47 9.54
C LYS A 120 6.25 -3.69 8.63
N HIS A 121 5.31 -3.65 7.69
CA HIS A 121 4.97 -4.77 6.84
C HIS A 121 5.22 -4.44 5.38
N GLU A 122 5.95 -5.31 4.69
CA GLU A 122 6.10 -5.25 3.25
C GLU A 122 5.61 -6.53 2.59
N LEU A 123 4.92 -6.40 1.47
CA LEU A 123 4.53 -7.53 0.66
C LEU A 123 4.77 -7.27 -0.81
N GLN A 124 5.04 -8.34 -1.54
CA GLN A 124 5.08 -8.31 -2.99
C GLN A 124 3.91 -9.11 -3.53
N ALA A 125 3.22 -8.52 -4.51
CA ALA A 125 2.12 -9.16 -5.20
C ALA A 125 2.37 -9.12 -6.70
N LYS A 126 2.15 -10.26 -7.34
CA LYS A 126 2.24 -10.42 -8.80
C LYS A 126 0.86 -10.47 -9.44
N PHE A 127 -0.11 -11.00 -8.70
CA PHE A 127 -1.48 -11.22 -9.16
C PHE A 127 -2.47 -10.45 -8.31
N CYS A 128 -3.50 -9.91 -8.96
CA CYS A 128 -4.46 -9.03 -8.33
C CYS A 128 -5.29 -9.81 -7.29
N GLU A 129 -5.41 -11.13 -7.48
CA GLU A 129 -5.98 -12.09 -6.53
C GLU A 129 -5.20 -12.17 -5.21
N GLU A 130 -3.88 -12.09 -5.22
CA GLU A 130 -3.08 -12.10 -3.97
C GLU A 130 -3.40 -10.92 -3.06
N VAL A 131 -3.80 -9.78 -3.65
CA VAL A 131 -4.15 -8.57 -2.90
C VAL A 131 -5.66 -8.47 -2.65
N LYS A 132 -6.49 -9.14 -3.46
CA LYS A 132 -7.93 -9.22 -3.27
C LYS A 132 -8.29 -10.14 -2.11
N ASN A 133 -7.55 -11.23 -1.94
CA ASN A 133 -7.84 -12.26 -0.95
C ASN A 133 -7.41 -11.79 0.44
N HIS A 134 -8.39 -11.63 1.33
CA HIS A 134 -8.16 -11.23 2.72
C HIS A 134 -7.25 -12.23 3.44
N CYS A 135 -7.45 -13.54 3.21
CA CYS A 135 -6.62 -14.62 3.76
C CYS A 135 -5.16 -14.45 3.35
N THR A 136 -4.87 -14.42 2.04
CA THR A 136 -3.50 -14.26 1.52
C THR A 136 -2.81 -12.98 2.02
N LEU A 137 -3.57 -11.88 2.13
CA LEU A 137 -3.04 -10.65 2.73
C LEU A 137 -2.70 -10.83 4.21
N ALA A 138 -3.58 -11.43 5.01
CA ALA A 138 -3.34 -11.67 6.42
C ALA A 138 -2.19 -12.65 6.66
N GLU A 139 -2.05 -13.68 5.84
CA GLU A 139 -0.92 -14.61 5.90
C GLU A 139 0.40 -13.87 5.77
N LYS A 140 0.49 -12.96 4.80
CA LYS A 140 1.68 -12.10 4.57
C LYS A 140 1.91 -11.07 5.68
N LEU A 141 0.90 -10.73 6.49
CA LEU A 141 1.01 -9.79 7.62
C LEU A 141 1.36 -10.46 8.94
N GLY A 142 1.10 -11.77 9.09
CA GLY A 142 1.40 -12.50 10.32
C GLY A 142 0.45 -13.66 10.60
N SER A 143 0.38 -14.61 9.65
CA SER A 143 -0.50 -15.79 9.53
C SER A 143 -1.14 -16.40 10.78
N SER A 144 -0.50 -16.40 11.94
CA SER A 144 -0.97 -17.16 13.12
C SER A 144 -1.76 -16.34 14.14
N ALA A 145 -1.75 -15.01 14.05
CA ALA A 145 -2.35 -14.17 15.08
C ALA A 145 -3.57 -13.37 14.61
N ILE A 146 -3.77 -13.22 13.30
CA ILE A 146 -4.82 -12.37 12.75
C ILE A 146 -6.14 -13.14 12.69
N ILE A 147 -7.17 -12.59 13.33
CA ILE A 147 -8.53 -13.12 13.40
C ILE A 147 -9.43 -12.43 12.38
N THR A 148 -9.33 -11.10 12.27
CA THR A 148 -10.11 -10.31 11.30
C THR A 148 -9.20 -9.36 10.54
N LEU A 149 -9.53 -9.13 9.26
CA LEU A 149 -8.91 -8.12 8.41
C LEU A 149 -10.00 -7.18 7.92
N GLU A 150 -9.87 -5.89 8.22
CA GLU A 150 -10.81 -4.83 7.85
C GLU A 150 -12.23 -5.08 8.39
N GLY A 151 -12.32 -5.68 9.58
CA GLY A 151 -13.59 -6.07 10.22
C GLY A 151 -14.28 -7.26 9.57
N LYS A 152 -13.62 -7.95 8.62
CA LYS A 152 -14.10 -9.22 8.08
C LYS A 152 -13.29 -10.39 8.65
N PRO A 153 -13.94 -11.50 9.02
CA PRO A 153 -13.22 -12.72 9.38
C PRO A 153 -12.43 -13.25 8.17
N LEU A 154 -11.29 -13.85 8.47
CA LEU A 154 -10.39 -14.48 7.49
C LEU A 154 -10.84 -15.89 7.12
#